data_AF-A0ABD6B5Q3-F1
#
_entry.id   AF-A0ABD6B5Q3-F1
#
_cell.length_a   1.000
_cell.length_b   1.000
_cell.length_c   1.000
_cell.angle_alpha   90.00
_cell.angle_beta   90.00
_cell.angle_gamma   90.00
#
_symmetry.space_group_name_H-M   'P 1'
#
loop_
_entity.id
_entity.type
_entity.pdbx_description
1 polymer ?
#
loop_
_entity_poly.entity_id
_entity_poly.type
_entity_poly.pdbx_seq_one_letter_code
_entity_poly.pdbx_strand_id
1 'polypeptide(L)'
;MRLGLLETVGVAGSLVFAIPLGIYAAERLLGGDLVVGGAFLGVAMLMVLLPKYLTTPGDLPGMAAERAVEGVVSDPTESDEEE
;
A
#
# COMPACT_ATOMS: atom_id res chain seq x y z
N MET A 1 -4.42 -14.67 13.24
CA MET A 1 -4.33 -14.90 11.78
C MET A 1 -2.98 -15.54 11.47
N ARG A 2 -2.81 -16.23 10.33
CA ARG A 2 -1.47 -16.49 9.76
C ARG A 2 -1.21 -15.44 8.69
N LEU A 3 -0.05 -14.81 8.73
CA LEU A 3 0.37 -13.83 7.71
C LEU A 3 0.61 -14.58 6.39
N GLY A 4 0.22 -13.99 5.25
CA GLY A 4 0.49 -14.59 3.95
C GLY A 4 2.00 -14.63 3.66
N LEU A 5 2.50 -15.60 2.89
CA LEU A 5 3.92 -15.62 2.49
C LEU A 5 4.29 -14.33 1.73
N LEU A 6 3.45 -13.91 0.79
CA LEU A 6 3.62 -12.66 0.03
C LEU A 6 3.55 -11.41 0.92
N GLU A 7 2.61 -11.38 1.86
CA GLU A 7 2.45 -10.30 2.84
C GLU A 7 3.68 -10.19 3.76
N THR A 8 4.21 -11.34 4.21
CA THR A 8 5.43 -11.44 5.02
C THR A 8 6.64 -10.90 4.26
N VAL A 9 6.80 -11.28 2.98
CA VAL A 9 7.89 -10.80 2.12
C VAL A 9 7.76 -9.31 1.83
N GLY A 10 6.56 -8.79 1.56
CA GLY A 10 6.31 -7.36 1.36
C GLY A 10 6.69 -6.52 2.58
N VAL A 11 6.27 -6.94 3.77
CA VAL A 11 6.66 -6.27 5.04
C VAL A 11 8.17 -6.40 5.28
N ALA A 12 8.76 -7.58 5.08
CA ALA A 12 10.21 -7.78 5.22
C ALA A 12 11.03 -6.88 4.28
N GLY A 13 10.57 -6.69 3.04
CA GLY A 13 11.19 -5.76 2.08
C GLY A 13 11.15 -4.30 2.55
N SER A 14 10.03 -3.84 3.10
CA SER A 14 9.94 -2.47 3.65
C SER A 14 10.83 -2.25 4.88
N LEU A 15 11.01 -3.27 5.72
CA LEU A 15 11.84 -3.20 6.93
C LEU A 15 13.32 -2.96 6.63
N VAL A 16 13.83 -3.38 5.47
CA VAL A 16 15.22 -3.09 5.02
C VAL A 16 15.52 -1.59 5.01
N PHE A 17 14.52 -0.76 4.69
CA PHE A 17 14.64 0.70 4.66
C PHE A 17 14.10 1.35 5.94
N ALA A 18 13.00 0.84 6.50
CA ALA A 18 12.37 1.42 7.68
C ALA A 18 13.22 1.26 8.96
N ILE A 19 14.01 0.19 9.10
CA ILE A 19 14.90 -0.02 10.26
C ILE A 19 16.01 1.04 10.34
N PRO A 20 16.89 1.23 9.32
CA PRO A 20 17.94 2.26 9.39
C PRO A 20 17.35 3.68 9.49
N LEU A 21 16.20 3.94 8.83
CA LEU A 21 15.51 5.23 8.94
C LEU A 21 14.96 5.47 10.36
N GLY A 22 14.40 4.44 11.00
CA GLY A 22 13.92 4.48 12.37
C GLY A 22 15.04 4.65 13.40
N ILE A 23 16.22 4.10 13.15
CA ILE A 23 17.42 4.33 13.98
C ILE A 23 17.85 5.80 13.89
N TYR A 24 18.00 6.34 12.67
CA TYR A 24 18.34 7.76 12.48
C TYR A 24 17.29 8.71 13.10
N ALA A 25 16.01 8.37 12.99
CA ALA A 25 14.94 9.10 13.64
C ALA A 25 15.08 9.08 15.17
N ALA A 26 15.35 7.90 15.76
CA ALA A 26 15.58 7.76 17.20
C ALA A 26 16.79 8.57 17.68
N GLU A 27 17.92 8.54 16.96
CA GLU A 27 19.10 9.37 17.25
C GLU A 27 18.75 10.86 17.25
N ARG A 28 17.86 11.31 16.35
CA ARG A 28 17.38 12.71 16.31
C ARG A 28 16.46 13.06 17.47
N LEU A 29 15.52 12.20 17.86
CA LEU A 29 14.73 12.41 19.10
C LEU A 29 15.64 12.47 20.34
N LEU A 30 16.61 11.56 20.44
CA LEU A 30 17.58 11.50 21.54
C LEU A 30 18.52 12.73 21.57
N GLY A 31 18.84 13.30 20.40
CA GLY A 31 19.55 14.57 20.25
C GLY A 31 18.70 15.82 20.50
N GLY A 32 17.42 15.68 20.87
CA GLY A 32 16.50 16.79 21.13
C GLY A 32 15.82 17.39 19.89
N ASP A 33 16.13 16.89 18.69
CA ASP A 33 15.57 17.34 17.41
C ASP A 33 14.23 16.63 17.14
N LEU A 34 13.22 17.00 17.94
CA LEU A 34 11.89 16.37 17.92
C LEU A 34 11.15 16.57 16.58
N VAL A 35 11.43 17.66 15.85
CA VAL A 35 10.76 17.96 14.57
C VAL A 35 11.31 17.07 13.46
N VAL A 36 12.63 17.06 13.25
CA VAL A 36 13.25 16.23 12.21
C VAL A 36 13.12 14.76 12.57
N GLY A 37 13.39 14.41 13.83
CA GLY A 37 13.27 13.04 14.33
C GLY A 37 11.83 12.51 14.25
N GLY A 38 10.83 13.29 14.68
CA GLY A 38 9.42 12.93 14.59
C GLY A 38 8.93 12.75 13.16
N ALA A 39 9.37 13.61 12.22
CA ALA A 39 9.04 13.48 10.81
C ALA A 39 9.60 12.18 10.20
N PHE A 40 10.89 11.87 10.42
CA PHE A 40 11.49 10.63 9.93
C PHE A 40 10.94 9.37 10.60
N LEU A 41 10.58 9.44 11.89
CA LEU A 41 9.89 8.34 12.58
C LEU A 41 8.52 8.07 11.94
N GLY A 42 7.77 9.13 11.60
CA GLY A 42 6.51 9.02 10.87
C GLY A 42 6.68 8.38 9.49
N VAL A 43 7.70 8.77 8.73
CA VAL A 43 8.01 8.14 7.42
C VAL A 43 8.38 6.66 7.57
N ALA A 44 9.21 6.30 8.56
CA ALA A 44 9.56 4.90 8.83
C ALA A 44 8.32 4.08 9.24
N MET A 45 7.39 4.66 10.01
CA MET A 45 6.14 4.01 10.39
C MET A 45 5.22 3.82 9.17
N LEU A 46 5.11 4.82 8.30
CA LEU A 46 4.36 4.74 7.04
C LEU A 46 4.95 3.67 6.10
N MET A 47 6.27 3.54 5.98
CA MET A 47 6.89 2.48 5.17
C MET A 47 6.44 1.06 5.56
N VAL A 48 6.12 0.82 6.84
CA VAL A 48 5.71 -0.50 7.36
C VAL A 48 4.17 -0.67 7.39
N LEU A 49 3.42 0.41 7.60
CA LEU A 49 1.95 0.39 7.72
C LEU A 49 1.24 0.55 6.36
N LEU A 50 1.73 1.43 5.49
CA LEU A 50 1.08 1.76 4.22
C LEU A 50 0.93 0.56 3.27
N PRO A 51 1.91 -0.39 3.16
CA PRO A 51 1.73 -1.60 2.35
C PRO A 51 0.55 -2.49 2.79
N LYS A 52 0.16 -2.41 4.06
CA LYS A 52 -0.98 -3.18 4.61
C LYS A 52 -2.34 -2.53 4.36
N TYR A 53 -2.37 -1.30 3.85
CA TYR A 53 -3.58 -0.48 3.76
C TYR A 53 -3.86 0.06 2.35
N LEU A 54 -2.82 0.30 1.54
CA LEU A 54 -2.93 0.69 0.13
C LEU A 54 -2.51 -0.42 -0.84
N THR A 55 -1.80 -1.46 -0.38
CA THR A 55 -1.28 -2.54 -1.22
C THR A 55 -1.94 -3.88 -0.88
N THR A 56 -3.21 -3.86 -0.46
CA THR A 56 -4.05 -5.06 -0.31
C THR A 56 -4.11 -5.78 -1.66
N PRO A 57 -3.46 -6.95 -1.82
CA PRO A 57 -3.15 -7.47 -3.16
C PRO A 57 -4.32 -8.24 -3.79
N GLY A 58 -5.47 -8.33 -3.12
CA GLY A 58 -6.70 -8.93 -3.65
C GLY A 58 -7.57 -7.96 -4.43
N ASP A 59 -7.65 -6.70 -4.00
CA ASP A 59 -8.58 -5.71 -4.56
C ASP A 59 -8.18 -5.23 -5.95
N LEU A 60 -6.90 -4.90 -6.16
CA LEU A 60 -6.37 -4.44 -7.45
C LEU A 60 -6.60 -5.42 -8.63
N PRO A 61 -6.25 -6.72 -8.54
CA PRO A 61 -6.52 -7.67 -9.63
C PRO A 61 -8.02 -7.92 -9.83
N GLY A 62 -8.83 -7.85 -8.77
CA GLY A 62 -10.29 -7.89 -8.86
C GLY A 62 -10.81 -6.72 -9.70
N MET A 63 -10.51 -5.48 -9.30
CA MET A 63 -10.92 -4.25 -10.00
C MET A 63 -10.41 -4.17 -11.45
N ALA A 64 -9.26 -4.77 -11.77
CA ALA A 64 -8.75 -4.85 -13.13
C ALA A 64 -9.50 -5.88 -13.98
N ALA A 65 -9.83 -7.04 -13.42
CA ALA A 65 -10.62 -8.06 -14.09
C ALA A 65 -12.09 -7.63 -14.26
N GLU A 66 -12.65 -6.96 -13.26
CA GLU A 66 -14.03 -6.45 -13.26
C GLU A 66 -14.24 -5.44 -14.39
N ARG A 67 -13.32 -4.47 -14.56
CA ARG A 67 -13.35 -3.56 -15.72
C ARG A 67 -13.15 -4.25 -17.07
N ALA A 68 -12.36 -5.33 -17.12
CA ALA A 68 -12.18 -6.11 -18.35
C ALA A 68 -13.45 -6.91 -18.72
N VAL A 69 -14.28 -7.27 -17.74
CA VAL A 69 -15.60 -7.89 -17.96
C VAL A 69 -16.65 -6.82 -18.28
N GLU A 70 -16.67 -5.69 -17.57
CA GLU A 70 -17.52 -4.52 -17.81
C GLU A 70 -17.39 -4.02 -19.26
N GLY A 71 -16.16 -3.87 -19.75
CA GLY A 71 -15.84 -3.50 -21.14
C GLY A 71 -16.12 -4.57 -22.20
N VAL A 72 -16.51 -5.79 -21.82
CA VAL A 72 -16.98 -6.86 -22.72
C VAL A 72 -18.51 -7.02 -22.65
N VAL A 73 -19.12 -6.73 -21.50
CA VAL A 73 -20.58 -6.80 -21.29
C VAL A 73 -21.31 -5.56 -21.82
N SER A 74 -20.63 -4.43 -21.94
CA SER A 74 -21.22 -3.17 -22.45
C SER A 74 -21.41 -3.12 -23.98
N ASP A 75 -20.89 -4.10 -24.72
CA ASP A 75 -20.84 -4.11 -26.19
C ASP A 75 -21.83 -5.14 -26.80
N PRO A 76 -23.14 -5.08 -26.44
CA PRO A 76 -24.16 -5.43 -27.43
C PRO A 76 -25.50 -4.65 -27.35
N THR A 77 -25.64 -3.62 -26.49
CA THR A 77 -26.98 -3.04 -26.18
C THR A 77 -27.06 -1.51 -26.12
N GLU A 78 -26.37 -0.82 -27.04
CA GLU A 78 -26.73 0.55 -27.48
C GLU A 78 -27.29 0.51 -28.91
N SER A 79 -28.24 -0.40 -29.18
CA SER A 79 -28.95 -0.52 -30.47
C SER A 79 -30.33 -1.13 -30.25
N ASP A 80 -31.37 -0.42 -30.72
CA ASP A 80 -32.80 -0.79 -30.77
C ASP A 80 -33.48 -0.98 -29.39
N GLU A 81 -34.69 -0.50 -29.06
CA GLU A 81 -35.68 0.43 -29.68
C GLU A 81 -36.03 1.52 -28.61
N GLU A 82 -37.01 2.43 -28.65
CA GLU A 82 -38.29 2.59 -29.37
C GLU A 82 -38.62 4.08 -29.64
N GLU A 83 -39.42 4.33 -30.70
CA GLU A 83 -40.18 5.55 -31.13
C GLU A 83 -39.65 6.99 -30.89
#